data_AF-A0A3L7N5L9-F1
#
_entry.id   AF-A0A3L7N5L9-F1
#
_cell.length_a   1.000
_cell.length_b   1.000
_cell.length_c   1.000
_cell.angle_alpha   90.00
_cell.angle_beta   90.00
_cell.angle_gamma   90.00
#
_symmetry.space_group_name_H-M   'P 1'
#
loop_
_entity.id
_entity.type
_entity.pdbx_description
1 polymer ?
#
loop_
_entity_poly.entity_id
_entity_poly.type
_entity_poly.pdbx_seq_one_letter_code
_entity_poly.pdbx_strand_id
1 'polypeptide(L)' 'MNVSEKWDRRFLELAEQIAGWSKDPSRGVGAVIVSAARQIVATGFNGLPRG' A
#
# COMPACT_ATOMS: atom_id res chain seq x y z
N MET A 1 -1.11 -20.94 -8.31
CA MET A 1 -0.57 -19.71 -7.71
C MET A 1 0.21 -20.12 -6.48
N ASN A 2 1.50 -19.81 -6.41
CA ASN A 2 2.31 -20.15 -5.25
C ASN A 2 1.86 -19.33 -4.02
N VAL A 3 2.19 -19.77 -2.80
CA VAL A 3 1.71 -19.10 -1.58
C VAL A 3 2.28 -17.67 -1.43
N SER A 4 3.49 -17.40 -1.93
CA SER A 4 4.07 -16.05 -2.00
C SER A 4 3.24 -15.15 -2.92
N GLU A 5 3.01 -15.59 -4.17
CA GLU A 5 2.26 -14.83 -5.19
C GLU A 5 0.86 -14.42 -4.69
N LYS A 6 0.20 -15.26 -3.90
CA LYS A 6 -1.11 -14.96 -3.30
C LYS A 6 -1.04 -13.79 -2.32
N TRP A 7 -0.02 -13.75 -1.47
CA TRP A 7 0.13 -12.69 -0.47
C TRP A 7 0.70 -11.42 -1.07
N ASP A 8 1.67 -11.54 -1.98
CA ASP A 8 2.22 -10.43 -2.74
C ASP A 8 1.11 -9.66 -3.46
N ARG A 9 0.20 -10.39 -4.13
CA ARG A 9 -0.98 -9.79 -4.77
C ARG A 9 -1.90 -9.08 -3.78
N ARG A 10 -2.18 -9.67 -2.62
CA ARG A 10 -3.02 -9.02 -1.59
C ARG A 10 -2.41 -7.73 -1.07
N PHE A 11 -1.10 -7.69 -0.89
CA PHE A 11 -0.41 -6.48 -0.44
C PHE A 11 -0.36 -5.40 -1.52
N LEU A 12 -0.20 -5.79 -2.79
CA LEU A 12 -0.31 -4.87 -3.92
C LEU A 12 -1.72 -4.29 -4.06
N GLU A 13 -2.75 -5.12 -3.97
CA GLU A 13 -4.16 -4.67 -3.97
C GLU A 13 -4.43 -3.70 -2.81
N LEU A 14 -3.88 -3.98 -1.61
CA LEU A 14 -3.97 -3.06 -0.48
C LEU A 14 -3.25 -1.73 -0.74
N ALA A 15 -2.05 -1.76 -1.33
CA ALA A 15 -1.31 -0.55 -1.68
C ALA A 15 -2.09 0.31 -2.69
N GLU A 16 -2.77 -0.31 -3.66
CA GLU A 16 -3.64 0.38 -4.61
C GLU A 16 -4.85 1.04 -3.92
N GLN A 17 -5.47 0.36 -2.94
CA GLN A 17 -6.55 0.98 -2.15
C GLN A 17 -6.07 2.18 -1.34
N ILE A 18 -4.90 2.07 -0.70
CA ILE A 18 -4.30 3.18 0.07
C ILE A 18 -3.94 4.35 -0.84
N ALA A 19 -3.49 4.10 -2.07
CA ALA A 19 -3.21 5.14 -3.06
C ALA A 19 -4.43 6.04 -3.34
N GLY A 20 -5.64 5.48 -3.23
CA GLY A 20 -6.91 6.20 -3.38
C GLY A 20 -7.18 7.24 -2.28
N TRP A 21 -6.40 7.26 -1.19
CA TRP A 21 -6.51 8.28 -0.15
C TRP A 21 -5.68 9.54 -0.44
N SER A 22 -4.86 9.51 -1.50
CA SER A 22 -4.11 10.67 -1.97
C SER A 22 -5.05 11.79 -2.41
N LYS A 23 -4.67 13.03 -2.05
CA LYS A 23 -5.34 14.26 -2.51
C LYS A 23 -4.67 14.86 -3.75
N ASP A 24 -3.64 14.20 -4.29
CA ASP A 24 -3.00 14.63 -5.53
C ASP A 24 -3.94 14.34 -6.71
N PRO A 25 -4.41 15.37 -7.46
CA PRO A 25 -5.35 15.19 -8.55
C PRO A 25 -4.73 14.52 -9.79
N SER A 26 -3.41 14.40 -9.84
CA SER A 26 -2.68 13.85 -10.99
C SER A 26 -2.29 12.39 -10.81
N ARG A 27 -1.95 11.97 -9.59
CA ARG A 27 -1.50 10.60 -9.29
C ARG A 27 -1.65 10.23 -7.82
N GLY A 28 -2.38 9.15 -7.55
CA GLY A 28 -2.33 8.43 -6.27
C GLY A 28 -1.20 7.40 -6.24
N VAL A 29 -0.39 7.42 -5.18
CA VAL A 29 0.64 6.43 -4.88
C VAL A 29 0.42 5.93 -3.46
N GLY A 30 0.39 4.60 -3.29
CA GLY A 30 0.25 3.94 -1.99
C GLY A 30 1.41 3.00 -1.73
N ALA A 31 1.72 2.80 -0.44
CA ALA A 31 2.80 1.95 0.02
C ALA A 31 2.37 1.13 1.23
N VAL A 32 2.85 -0.11 1.31
CA VAL A 32 2.67 -1.02 2.44
C VAL A 32 4.03 -1.63 2.78
N ILE A 33 4.43 -1.57 4.06
CA ILE A 33 5.61 -2.26 4.59
C ILE A 33 5.10 -3.51 5.32
N VAL A 34 5.63 -4.68 4.99
CA VAL A 34 5.23 -5.96 5.58
C VAL A 34 6.42 -6.68 6.22
N SER A 35 6.17 -7.40 7.31
CA SER A 35 7.17 -8.25 7.94
C SER A 35 7.31 -9.61 7.23
N ALA A 36 8.36 -10.36 7.53
CA ALA A 36 8.52 -11.75 7.07
C ALA A 36 7.34 -12.67 7.51
N ALA A 37 6.65 -12.32 8.60
CA ALA A 37 5.45 -13.01 9.07
C ALA A 37 4.15 -12.53 8.37
N ARG A 38 4.26 -11.73 7.31
CA ARG A 38 3.13 -11.18 6.52
C ARG A 38 2.20 -10.27 7.33
N GLN A 39 2.74 -9.59 8.33
CA GLN A 39 2.02 -8.58 9.10
C GLN A 39 2.29 -7.21 8.48
N ILE A 40 1.25 -6.36 8.40
CA ILE A 40 1.40 -4.96 7.98
C ILE A 40 2.09 -4.20 9.12
N VAL A 41 3.24 -3.60 8.81
CA VAL A 41 4.04 -2.81 9.76
C VAL A 41 3.72 -1.32 9.62
N ALA A 42 3.57 -0.85 8.38
CA ALA A 42 3.22 0.53 8.09
C ALA A 42 2.48 0.65 6.75
N THR A 43 1.70 1.72 6.60
CA THR A 43 1.02 2.11 5.37
C THR A 43 1.23 3.61 5.12
N GLY A 44 1.13 4.03 3.86
CA GLY A 44 1.24 5.44 3.50
C GLY A 44 0.81 5.72 2.08
N PHE A 45 0.54 6.99 1.79
CA PHE A 45 0.23 7.50 0.46
C PHE A 45 0.89 8.87 0.25
N ASN A 46 1.05 9.31 -1.00
CA ASN A 46 1.56 10.65 -1.30
C ASN A 46 0.55 11.74 -0.94
N GLY A 47 1.02 12.85 -0.37
CA GLY A 47 0.16 13.97 -0.05
C GLY A 47 0.91 15.11 0.63
N LEU A 48 0.18 16.18 0.91
CA LEU A 48 0.71 17.29 1.71
C LEU A 48 1.06 16.81 3.13
N PRO A 49 2.08 17.39 3.77
CA PRO A 49 2.36 17.15 5.18
C PRO A 49 1.10 17.39 6.02
N ARG A 50 0.96 16.63 7.11
CA ARG A 50 -0.10 16.88 8.09
C ARG A 50 0.16 18.24 8.77
N GLY A 51 -0.79 19.16 8.67
CA GLY A 51 -0.73 20.52 9.21
C GLY A 51 -2.06 21.22 9.07
#